data_AF-A0A7C1X8J3-F1
#
_entry.id   AF-A0A7C1X8J3-F1
#
_cell.length_a   1.000
_cell.length_b   1.000
_cell.length_c   1.000
_cell.angle_alpha   90.00
_cell.angle_beta   90.00
_cell.angle_gamma   90.00
#
_symmetry.space_group_name_H-M   'P 1'
#
loop_
_entity.id
_entity.type
_entity.pdbx_description
1 polymer ?
#
loop_
_entity_poly.entity_id
_entity_poly.type
_entity_poly.pdbx_seq_one_letter_code
_entity_poly.pdbx_strand_id
1 'polypeptide(L)'
;MFSLSRNHIFPIFVYVLVIFVITIMVRVFPAGVLFPVSAGIMFLSPFIAGSRVEGLRWNTRGVVVGLVLSFFILAGYLLLVNKPFNLRAVSLSVVVFHLFFVSIPEEVFFRGYLQEKLGNNLRGVLFVSFLFALGHVATRCIGRGCSGYGYLEALLTFFPSVAMGYMYIISRTLWANILFHFLANIVYTSTGGL
;
A
#
# COMPACT_ATOMS: atom_id res chain seq x y z
N MET A 1 13.21 -26.69 -14.18
CA MET A 1 12.98 -27.56 -13.01
C MET A 1 12.76 -26.65 -11.81
N PHE A 2 11.50 -26.41 -11.43
CA PHE A 2 11.12 -25.43 -10.40
C PHE A 2 11.35 -26.01 -9.01
N SER A 3 12.38 -25.53 -8.32
CA SER A 3 12.40 -25.60 -6.87
C SER A 3 11.49 -24.49 -6.35
N LEU A 4 10.22 -24.83 -6.12
CA LEU A 4 9.39 -24.10 -5.17
C LEU A 4 10.03 -24.32 -3.79
N SER A 5 11.07 -23.54 -3.51
CA SER A 5 11.66 -23.44 -2.19
C SER A 5 10.54 -23.22 -1.19
N ARG A 6 10.52 -24.02 -0.11
CA ARG A 6 9.57 -23.93 1.01
C ARG A 6 9.39 -22.52 1.59
N ASN A 7 10.22 -21.54 1.20
CA ASN A 7 10.27 -20.20 1.76
C ASN A 7 9.20 -19.20 1.26
N HIS A 8 8.51 -19.44 0.14
CA HIS A 8 7.47 -18.51 -0.35
C HIS A 8 6.06 -18.79 0.17
N ILE A 9 5.79 -20.00 0.67
CA ILE A 9 4.47 -20.42 1.14
C ILE A 9 4.07 -19.63 2.41
N PHE A 10 5.00 -19.48 3.35
CA PHE A 10 4.71 -18.82 4.63
C PHE A 10 4.33 -17.34 4.49
N PRO A 11 5.05 -16.49 3.73
CA PRO A 11 4.62 -15.12 3.47
C PRO A 11 3.24 -15.01 2.81
N ILE A 12 2.91 -15.92 1.89
CA ILE A 12 1.59 -15.96 1.25
C ILE A 12 0.51 -16.37 2.25
N PHE A 13 0.78 -17.34 3.12
CA PHE A 13 -0.13 -17.71 4.20
C PHE A 13 -0.41 -16.51 5.13
N VAL A 14 0.63 -15.78 5.53
CA VAL A 14 0.48 -14.56 6.36
C VAL A 14 -0.36 -13.51 5.62
N TYR A 15 -0.11 -13.29 4.33
CA TYR A 15 -0.96 -12.43 3.49
C TYR A 15 -2.43 -12.85 3.50
N VAL A 16 -2.72 -14.12 3.19
CA VAL A 16 -4.10 -14.63 3.16
C VAL A 16 -4.77 -14.46 4.51
N LEU A 17 -4.09 -14.79 5.61
CA LEU A 17 -4.62 -14.65 6.96
C LEU A 17 -4.93 -13.19 7.30
N VAL A 18 -3.99 -12.28 7.07
CA VAL A 18 -4.15 -10.83 7.34
C VAL A 18 -5.32 -10.26 6.54
N ILE A 19 -5.37 -10.51 5.22
CA ILE A 19 -6.44 -9.99 4.37
C ILE A 19 -7.79 -10.62 4.71
N PHE A 20 -7.83 -11.91 5.03
CA PHE A 20 -9.06 -12.58 5.46
C PHE A 20 -9.60 -11.97 6.75
N VAL A 21 -8.75 -11.81 7.78
CA VAL A 21 -9.14 -11.20 9.06
C VAL A 21 -9.68 -9.78 8.84
N ILE A 22 -8.97 -8.94 8.09
CA ILE A 22 -9.42 -7.57 7.80
C ILE A 22 -10.74 -7.58 7.02
N THR A 23 -10.89 -8.48 6.05
CA THR A 23 -12.14 -8.59 5.26
C THR A 23 -13.35 -8.96 6.12
N ILE A 24 -13.18 -9.84 7.12
CA ILE A 24 -14.23 -10.16 8.10
C ILE A 24 -14.49 -8.97 9.01
N MET A 25 -13.44 -8.35 9.56
CA MET A 25 -13.57 -7.20 10.45
C MET A 25 -14.33 -6.03 9.82
N VAL A 26 -14.12 -5.79 8.53
CA VAL A 26 -14.81 -4.75 7.74
C VAL A 26 -16.34 -4.86 7.83
N ARG A 27 -16.88 -6.07 8.00
CA ARG A 27 -18.33 -6.33 8.09
C ARG A 27 -18.91 -6.17 9.49
N VAL A 28 -18.05 -6.21 10.51
CA VAL A 28 -18.46 -6.30 11.92
C VAL A 28 -18.20 -4.98 12.66
N PHE A 29 -17.08 -4.34 12.38
CA PHE A 29 -16.62 -3.18 13.14
C PHE A 29 -16.88 -1.85 12.40
N PRO A 30 -17.24 -0.79 13.15
CA PRO A 30 -17.32 0.55 12.59
C PRO A 30 -15.94 1.07 12.18
N ALA A 31 -15.92 2.02 11.24
CA ALA A 31 -14.69 2.58 10.67
C ALA A 31 -13.67 3.05 11.71
N GLY A 32 -14.13 3.68 12.80
CA GLY A 32 -13.25 4.21 13.87
C GLY A 32 -12.45 3.14 14.61
N VAL A 33 -12.95 1.89 14.68
CA VAL A 33 -12.22 0.75 15.27
C VAL A 33 -11.45 0.00 14.20
N LEU A 34 -12.08 -0.19 13.04
CA LEU A 34 -11.54 -0.98 11.95
C LEU A 34 -10.19 -0.47 11.44
N PHE A 35 -10.06 0.83 11.17
CA PHE A 35 -8.83 1.37 10.56
C PHE A 35 -7.61 1.26 11.48
N PRO A 36 -7.67 1.69 12.77
CA PRO A 36 -6.56 1.48 13.70
C PRO A 36 -6.15 0.02 13.86
N VAL A 37 -7.12 -0.89 13.97
CA VAL A 37 -6.81 -2.31 14.17
C VAL A 37 -6.25 -2.93 12.89
N SER A 38 -6.77 -2.58 11.71
CA SER A 38 -6.24 -3.07 10.43
C SER A 38 -4.81 -2.57 10.19
N ALA A 39 -4.55 -1.30 10.48
CA ALA A 39 -3.21 -0.71 10.48
C ALA A 39 -2.27 -1.46 11.43
N GLY A 40 -2.72 -1.73 12.65
CA GLY A 40 -1.96 -2.51 13.64
C GLY A 40 -1.64 -3.92 13.14
N ILE A 41 -2.62 -4.64 12.56
CA ILE A 41 -2.42 -5.99 12.02
C ILE A 41 -1.40 -5.99 10.88
N MET A 42 -1.54 -5.07 9.91
CA MET A 42 -0.61 -4.97 8.79
C MET A 42 0.81 -4.57 9.25
N PHE A 43 0.92 -3.63 10.18
CA PHE A 43 2.21 -3.19 10.70
C PHE A 43 2.90 -4.27 11.55
N LEU A 44 2.17 -4.97 12.42
CA LEU A 44 2.74 -5.92 13.39
C LEU A 44 2.98 -7.32 12.80
N SER A 45 2.17 -7.75 11.83
CA SER A 45 2.27 -9.11 11.28
C SER A 45 3.64 -9.47 10.69
N PRO A 46 4.39 -8.57 10.00
CA PRO A 46 5.77 -8.84 9.60
C PRO A 46 6.68 -9.23 10.76
N PHE A 47 6.59 -8.51 11.88
CA PHE A 47 7.44 -8.73 13.05
C PHE A 47 7.08 -10.04 13.77
N ILE A 48 5.77 -10.32 13.90
CA ILE A 48 5.28 -11.60 14.43
C ILE A 48 5.75 -12.77 13.54
N ALA A 49 5.79 -12.55 12.22
CA ALA A 49 6.30 -13.51 11.25
C ALA A 49 7.84 -13.58 11.16
N GLY A 50 8.56 -12.92 12.08
CA GLY A 50 10.03 -12.96 12.18
C GLY A 50 10.78 -12.07 11.19
N SER A 51 10.11 -11.11 10.54
CA SER A 51 10.77 -10.10 9.71
C SER A 51 11.28 -8.93 10.54
N ARG A 52 12.43 -8.37 10.14
CA ARG A 52 13.01 -7.18 10.76
C ARG A 52 12.60 -5.88 10.08
N VAL A 53 12.03 -5.95 8.88
CA VAL A 53 11.56 -4.79 8.09
C VAL A 53 12.66 -3.70 8.01
N GLU A 54 13.87 -4.09 7.60
CA GLU A 54 15.06 -3.22 7.69
C GLU A 54 14.92 -1.90 6.93
N GLY A 55 14.12 -1.90 5.85
CA GLY A 55 13.84 -0.70 5.06
C GLY A 55 13.11 0.42 5.81
N LEU A 56 12.53 0.15 7.00
CA LEU A 56 11.86 1.16 7.83
C LEU A 56 12.84 2.12 8.52
N ARG A 57 14.13 1.74 8.63
CA ARG A 57 15.17 2.61 9.19
C ARG A 57 15.21 3.94 8.46
N TRP A 58 15.40 5.03 9.20
CA TRP A 58 15.46 6.38 8.65
C TRP A 58 16.49 6.48 7.52
N ASN A 59 16.10 7.10 6.41
CA ASN A 59 16.94 7.23 5.24
C ASN A 59 16.61 8.53 4.48
N THR A 60 17.41 9.59 4.71
CA THR A 60 17.22 10.89 4.08
C THR A 60 17.28 10.84 2.55
N ARG A 61 18.16 9.99 1.99
CA ARG A 61 18.25 9.81 0.53
C ARG A 61 16.95 9.23 -0.02
N GLY A 62 16.37 8.24 0.66
CA GLY A 62 15.07 7.67 0.33
C GLY A 62 13.96 8.69 0.37
N VAL A 63 13.95 9.56 1.38
CA VAL A 63 13.00 10.67 1.48
C VAL A 63 13.07 11.58 0.25
N VAL A 64 14.29 12.02 -0.11
CA VAL A 64 14.49 12.89 -1.28
C VAL A 64 14.05 12.19 -2.57
N VAL A 65 14.45 10.94 -2.78
CA VAL A 65 14.05 10.14 -3.96
C VAL A 65 12.52 9.99 -4.02
N GLY A 66 11.88 9.70 -2.90
CA GLY A 66 10.42 9.61 -2.79
C GLY A 66 9.76 10.91 -3.22
N LEU A 67 10.16 12.04 -2.64
CA LEU A 67 9.60 13.36 -2.97
C LEU A 67 9.76 13.72 -4.46
N VAL A 68 10.95 13.49 -5.03
CA VAL A 68 11.22 13.78 -6.44
C VAL A 68 10.36 12.92 -7.36
N LEU A 69 10.31 11.60 -7.13
CA LEU A 69 9.51 10.69 -7.96
C LEU A 69 8.00 10.97 -7.80
N SER A 70 7.55 11.27 -6.58
CA SER A 70 6.19 11.72 -6.32
C SER A 70 5.85 12.97 -7.12
N PHE A 71 6.71 13.98 -7.12
CA PHE A 71 6.47 15.21 -7.87
C PHE A 71 6.20 14.91 -9.35
N PHE A 72 7.09 14.17 -10.02
CA PHE A 72 6.93 13.89 -11.44
C PHE A 72 5.72 13.01 -11.76
N ILE A 73 5.51 11.93 -11.00
CA ILE A 73 4.39 11.01 -11.25
C ILE A 73 3.04 11.69 -10.96
N LEU A 74 2.93 12.41 -9.85
CA LEU A 74 1.67 13.06 -9.45
C LEU A 74 1.37 14.29 -10.32
N ALA A 75 2.39 15.03 -10.78
CA ALA A 75 2.19 16.08 -11.78
C ALA A 75 1.63 15.49 -13.08
N GLY A 76 2.18 14.37 -13.56
CA GLY A 76 1.63 13.65 -14.72
C GLY A 76 0.19 13.22 -14.52
N TYR A 77 -0.14 12.66 -13.35
CA TYR A 77 -1.52 12.32 -12.99
C TYR A 77 -2.47 13.52 -13.04
N LEU A 78 -2.08 14.65 -12.45
CA LEU A 78 -2.90 15.87 -12.42
C LEU A 78 -3.17 16.41 -13.84
N LEU A 79 -2.17 16.35 -14.72
CA LEU A 79 -2.33 16.74 -16.13
C LEU A 79 -3.31 15.81 -16.87
N LEU A 80 -3.27 14.50 -16.59
CA LEU A 80 -4.13 13.52 -17.24
C LEU A 80 -5.58 13.58 -16.76
N VAL A 81 -5.79 13.74 -15.45
CA VAL A 81 -7.13 13.74 -14.86
C VAL A 81 -7.84 15.07 -15.05
N ASN A 82 -7.10 16.18 -15.16
CA ASN A 82 -7.63 17.52 -15.41
C ASN A 82 -8.80 17.91 -14.47
N LYS A 83 -8.70 17.53 -13.20
CA LYS A 83 -9.67 17.88 -12.15
C LYS A 83 -9.13 19.03 -11.28
N PRO A 84 -10.01 19.87 -10.72
CA PRO A 84 -9.58 20.92 -9.81
C PRO A 84 -8.97 20.33 -8.55
N PHE A 85 -7.90 20.96 -8.07
CA PHE A 85 -7.22 20.57 -6.83
C PHE A 85 -7.82 21.33 -5.65
N ASN A 86 -8.56 20.65 -4.78
CA ASN A 86 -9.21 21.25 -3.61
C ASN A 86 -8.45 20.95 -2.32
N LEU A 87 -7.62 21.89 -1.86
CA LEU A 87 -6.89 21.76 -0.60
C LEU A 87 -7.80 21.72 0.63
N ARG A 88 -9.02 22.29 0.56
CA ARG A 88 -9.96 22.28 1.70
C ARG A 88 -10.51 20.88 1.98
N ALA A 89 -10.41 19.96 1.01
CA ALA A 89 -10.77 18.55 1.22
C ALA A 89 -9.74 17.79 2.09
N VAL A 90 -8.55 18.36 2.30
CA VAL A 90 -7.45 17.72 3.03
C VAL A 90 -7.31 18.35 4.42
N SER A 91 -8.06 17.83 5.39
CA SER A 91 -7.91 18.21 6.79
C SER A 91 -6.67 17.59 7.45
N LEU A 92 -6.28 18.09 8.63
CA LEU A 92 -5.22 17.47 9.42
C LEU A 92 -5.52 16.00 9.77
N SER A 93 -6.80 15.68 10.04
CA SER A 93 -7.21 14.30 10.32
C SER A 93 -7.02 13.38 9.11
N VAL A 94 -7.29 13.88 7.89
CA VAL A 94 -7.04 13.14 6.63
C VAL A 94 -5.54 12.90 6.44
N VAL A 95 -4.70 13.90 6.72
CA VAL A 95 -3.23 13.77 6.65
C VAL A 95 -2.72 12.69 7.61
N VAL A 96 -3.11 12.78 8.89
CA VAL A 96 -2.72 11.80 9.93
C VAL A 96 -3.23 10.41 9.56
N PHE A 97 -4.47 10.31 9.09
CA PHE A 97 -5.07 9.06 8.65
C PHE A 97 -4.25 8.38 7.56
N HIS A 98 -3.99 9.08 6.45
CA HIS A 98 -3.26 8.48 5.34
C HIS A 98 -1.82 8.14 5.69
N LEU A 99 -1.14 8.93 6.53
CA LEU A 99 0.24 8.62 6.89
C LEU A 99 0.33 7.40 7.82
N PHE A 100 -0.38 7.43 8.95
CA PHE A 100 -0.18 6.46 10.04
C PHE A 100 -1.08 5.22 9.95
N PHE A 101 -2.26 5.35 9.34
CA PHE A 101 -3.24 4.26 9.29
C PHE A 101 -3.34 3.60 7.92
N VAL A 102 -2.70 4.16 6.89
CA VAL A 102 -2.70 3.62 5.53
C VAL A 102 -1.27 3.39 5.05
N SER A 103 -0.53 4.44 4.73
CA SER A 103 0.74 4.32 4.00
C SER A 103 1.85 3.63 4.79
N ILE A 104 2.05 3.96 6.07
CA ILE A 104 3.08 3.26 6.87
C ILE A 104 2.75 1.76 7.03
N PRO A 105 1.56 1.37 7.54
CA PRO A 105 1.23 -0.05 7.70
C PRO A 105 1.28 -0.85 6.40
N GLU A 106 0.72 -0.30 5.32
CA GLU A 106 0.66 -0.98 4.04
C GLU A 106 2.07 -1.15 3.44
N GLU A 107 2.91 -0.12 3.43
CA GLU A 107 4.26 -0.27 2.87
C GLU A 107 5.16 -1.18 3.73
N VAL A 108 5.00 -1.17 5.06
CA VAL A 108 5.66 -2.12 5.96
C VAL A 108 5.29 -3.56 5.61
N PHE A 109 4.00 -3.82 5.39
CA PHE A 109 3.50 -5.16 5.07
C PHE A 109 3.87 -5.60 3.65
N PHE A 110 3.55 -4.79 2.64
CA PHE A 110 3.70 -5.19 1.24
C PHE A 110 5.14 -5.10 0.76
N ARG A 111 5.89 -4.06 1.11
CA ARG A 111 7.29 -3.90 0.65
C ARG A 111 8.28 -4.45 1.64
N GLY A 112 8.16 -4.01 2.89
CA GLY A 112 9.09 -4.36 3.95
C GLY A 112 9.04 -5.84 4.35
N TYR A 113 7.95 -6.55 4.01
CA TYR A 113 7.79 -7.96 4.26
C TYR A 113 7.55 -8.78 2.99
N LEU A 114 6.40 -8.62 2.32
CA LEU A 114 6.05 -9.50 1.20
C LEU A 114 7.05 -9.41 0.05
N GLN A 115 7.42 -8.21 -0.40
CA GLN A 115 8.39 -8.04 -1.48
C GLN A 115 9.78 -8.54 -1.10
N GLU A 116 10.26 -8.27 0.12
CA GLU A 116 11.54 -8.80 0.61
C GLU A 116 11.56 -10.34 0.64
N LYS A 117 10.45 -10.99 1.05
CA LYS A 117 10.37 -12.45 1.14
C LYS A 117 10.05 -13.16 -0.18
N LEU A 118 9.31 -12.51 -1.07
CA LEU A 118 8.88 -13.08 -2.36
C LEU A 118 9.82 -12.69 -3.51
N GLY A 119 10.65 -11.66 -3.33
CA GLY A 119 11.75 -11.30 -4.21
C GLY A 119 11.80 -9.80 -4.50
N ASN A 120 12.96 -9.18 -4.24
CA ASN A 120 13.18 -7.77 -4.54
C ASN A 120 13.70 -7.58 -5.98
N ASN A 121 12.90 -8.04 -6.96
CA ASN A 121 13.15 -7.96 -8.40
C ASN A 121 11.81 -7.70 -9.14
N LEU A 122 11.85 -7.47 -10.46
CA LEU A 122 10.65 -7.14 -11.23
C LEU A 122 9.52 -8.19 -11.08
N ARG A 123 9.84 -9.49 -11.05
CA ARG A 123 8.82 -10.54 -10.89
C ARG A 123 8.15 -10.46 -9.53
N GLY A 124 8.94 -10.29 -8.46
CA GLY A 124 8.40 -10.12 -7.12
C GLY A 124 7.61 -8.83 -6.96
N VAL A 125 8.03 -7.72 -7.59
CA VAL A 125 7.26 -6.47 -7.65
C VAL A 125 5.90 -6.68 -8.31
N LEU A 126 5.85 -7.29 -9.49
CA LEU A 126 4.59 -7.55 -10.19
C LEU A 126 3.67 -8.46 -9.37
N PHE A 127 4.23 -9.49 -8.74
CA PHE A 127 3.46 -10.42 -7.92
C PHE A 127 2.90 -9.76 -6.66
N VAL A 128 3.71 -9.02 -5.92
CA VAL A 128 3.25 -8.29 -4.73
C VAL A 128 2.27 -7.17 -5.10
N SER A 129 2.44 -6.53 -6.26
CA SER A 129 1.50 -5.52 -6.74
C SER A 129 0.15 -6.12 -7.10
N PHE A 130 0.14 -7.34 -7.65
CA PHE A 130 -1.08 -8.10 -7.85
C PHE A 130 -1.75 -8.47 -6.51
N LEU A 131 -0.99 -8.93 -5.52
CA LEU A 131 -1.51 -9.19 -4.17
C LEU A 131 -2.06 -7.91 -3.52
N PHE A 132 -1.41 -6.76 -3.71
CA PHE A 132 -1.90 -5.47 -3.21
C PHE A 132 -3.28 -5.11 -3.77
N ALA A 133 -3.46 -5.27 -5.09
CA ALA A 133 -4.72 -5.05 -5.77
C ALA A 133 -5.80 -6.07 -5.32
N LEU A 134 -5.43 -7.34 -5.16
CA LEU A 134 -6.34 -8.36 -4.63
C LEU A 134 -6.77 -8.06 -3.19
N GLY A 135 -5.87 -7.57 -2.33
CA GLY A 135 -6.19 -7.14 -0.97
C GLY A 135 -7.22 -6.02 -0.96
N HIS A 136 -7.11 -5.08 -1.92
CA HIS A 136 -8.11 -4.02 -2.12
C HIS A 136 -9.46 -4.57 -2.59
N VAL A 137 -9.48 -5.51 -3.54
CA VAL A 137 -10.72 -6.18 -3.97
C VAL A 137 -11.36 -6.92 -2.80
N ALA A 138 -10.59 -7.67 -2.02
CA ALA A 138 -11.09 -8.43 -0.87
C ALA A 138 -11.68 -7.51 0.19
N THR A 139 -10.93 -6.50 0.64
CA THR A 139 -11.33 -5.66 1.77
C THR A 139 -12.40 -4.63 1.39
N ARG A 140 -12.32 -4.03 0.20
CA ARG A 140 -13.27 -2.99 -0.25
C ARG A 140 -14.50 -3.59 -0.92
N CYS A 141 -14.31 -4.52 -1.86
CA CYS A 141 -15.43 -5.03 -2.65
C CYS A 141 -16.12 -6.23 -2.01
N ILE A 142 -15.37 -7.26 -1.62
CA ILE A 142 -15.97 -8.42 -0.94
C ILE A 142 -16.37 -8.02 0.49
N GLY A 143 -15.54 -7.25 1.19
CA GLY A 143 -15.78 -6.80 2.55
C GLY A 143 -16.97 -5.85 2.69
N ARG A 144 -16.97 -4.72 1.96
CA ARG A 144 -18.01 -3.67 2.08
C ARG A 144 -19.11 -3.70 1.01
N GLY A 145 -18.90 -4.43 -0.08
CA GLY A 145 -19.74 -4.33 -1.28
C GLY A 145 -19.33 -3.14 -2.15
N CYS A 146 -18.68 -3.42 -3.28
CA CYS A 146 -18.40 -2.38 -4.27
C CYS A 146 -19.66 -2.09 -5.10
N SER A 147 -19.89 -0.81 -5.38
CA SER A 147 -20.89 -0.34 -6.36
C SER A 147 -20.18 0.36 -7.52
N GLY A 148 -20.85 0.45 -8.68
CA GLY A 148 -20.31 1.10 -9.88
C GLY A 148 -18.95 0.55 -10.30
N TYR A 149 -17.95 1.43 -10.44
CA TYR A 149 -16.59 1.09 -10.88
C TYR A 149 -15.65 0.63 -9.75
N GLY A 150 -16.17 0.34 -8.54
CA GLY A 150 -15.32 0.03 -7.37
C GLY A 150 -14.36 -1.15 -7.54
N TYR A 151 -14.72 -2.18 -8.31
CA TYR A 151 -13.80 -3.28 -8.65
C TYR A 151 -12.64 -2.81 -9.53
N LEU A 152 -12.94 -1.96 -10.53
CA LEU A 152 -11.91 -1.41 -11.41
C LEU A 152 -10.97 -0.52 -10.60
N GLU A 153 -11.49 0.37 -9.76
CA GLU A 153 -10.67 1.21 -8.87
C GLU A 153 -9.75 0.37 -7.98
N ALA A 154 -10.27 -0.70 -7.38
CA ALA A 154 -9.48 -1.61 -6.56
C ALA A 154 -8.36 -2.28 -7.38
N LEU A 155 -8.65 -2.73 -8.61
CA LEU A 155 -7.65 -3.34 -9.50
C LEU A 155 -6.62 -2.33 -10.01
N LEU A 156 -7.02 -1.07 -10.26
CA LEU A 156 -6.12 -0.01 -10.71
C LEU A 156 -5.04 0.33 -9.69
N THR A 157 -5.22 -0.02 -8.41
CA THR A 157 -4.16 0.10 -7.39
C THR A 157 -2.92 -0.75 -7.69
N PHE A 158 -3.02 -1.71 -8.63
CA PHE A 158 -1.87 -2.44 -9.18
C PHE A 158 -0.79 -1.50 -9.72
N PHE A 159 -1.15 -0.47 -10.48
CA PHE A 159 -0.17 0.40 -11.16
C PHE A 159 0.67 1.26 -10.22
N PRO A 160 0.08 2.04 -9.27
CA PRO A 160 0.90 2.74 -8.28
C PRO A 160 1.68 1.75 -7.41
N SER A 161 1.14 0.54 -7.16
CA SER A 161 1.84 -0.53 -6.44
C SER A 161 3.10 -1.01 -7.17
N VAL A 162 3.08 -1.10 -8.51
CA VAL A 162 4.29 -1.39 -9.31
C VAL A 162 5.32 -0.27 -9.17
N ALA A 163 4.90 0.99 -9.25
CA ALA A 163 5.80 2.13 -9.08
C ALA A 163 6.47 2.09 -7.71
N MET A 164 5.70 1.88 -6.64
CA MET A 164 6.22 1.71 -5.28
C MET A 164 7.18 0.52 -5.18
N GLY A 165 6.83 -0.64 -5.73
CA GLY A 165 7.72 -1.80 -5.71
C GLY A 165 9.06 -1.54 -6.39
N TYR A 166 9.06 -0.82 -7.51
CA TYR A 166 10.28 -0.42 -8.20
C TYR A 166 11.08 0.64 -7.43
N MET A 167 10.41 1.64 -6.82
CA MET A 167 11.05 2.61 -5.92
C MET A 167 11.78 1.92 -4.77
N TYR A 168 11.23 0.82 -4.26
CA TYR A 168 11.85 0.05 -3.19
C TYR A 168 13.09 -0.73 -3.67
N ILE A 169 13.08 -1.28 -4.90
CA ILE A 169 14.26 -1.93 -5.51
C ILE A 169 15.45 -0.96 -5.53
N ILE A 170 15.22 0.28 -5.98
CA ILE A 170 16.29 1.27 -6.19
C ILE A 170 16.71 1.98 -4.90
N SER A 171 15.77 2.23 -3.99
CA SER A 171 16.04 3.04 -2.78
C SER A 171 16.44 2.18 -1.57
N ARG A 172 16.01 0.91 -1.54
CA ARG A 172 16.18 -0.02 -0.40
C ARG A 172 15.67 0.52 0.93
N THR A 173 14.69 1.43 0.87
CA THR A 173 14.07 2.02 2.05
C THR A 173 12.59 2.25 1.81
N LEU A 174 11.79 2.08 2.87
CA LEU A 174 10.36 2.31 2.83
C LEU A 174 10.00 3.79 2.80
N TRP A 175 10.91 4.70 3.16
CA TRP A 175 10.58 6.13 3.21
C TRP A 175 10.22 6.71 1.83
N ALA A 176 10.85 6.24 0.76
CA ALA A 176 10.47 6.63 -0.60
C ALA A 176 9.03 6.20 -0.91
N ASN A 177 8.70 4.95 -0.60
CA ASN A 177 7.40 4.34 -0.78
C ASN A 177 6.30 5.00 0.05
N ILE A 178 6.55 5.17 1.35
CA ILE A 178 5.61 5.75 2.31
C ILE A 178 5.23 7.15 1.86
N LEU A 179 6.21 7.98 1.47
CA LEU A 179 5.95 9.33 0.99
C LEU A 179 5.17 9.33 -0.31
N PHE A 180 5.53 8.46 -1.27
CA PHE A 180 4.79 8.37 -2.52
C PHE A 180 3.34 7.94 -2.31
N HIS A 181 3.12 6.88 -1.54
CA HIS A 181 1.79 6.38 -1.22
C HIS A 181 0.97 7.45 -0.50
N PHE A 182 1.54 8.08 0.53
CA PHE A 182 0.90 9.13 1.29
C PHE A 182 0.48 10.29 0.38
N LEU A 183 1.41 10.83 -0.41
CA LEU A 183 1.16 11.94 -1.31
C LEU A 183 0.15 11.58 -2.41
N ALA A 184 0.20 10.36 -2.95
CA ALA A 184 -0.78 9.89 -3.93
C ALA A 184 -2.20 9.88 -3.34
N ASN A 185 -2.36 9.44 -2.10
CA ASN A 185 -3.65 9.46 -1.40
C ASN A 185 -4.14 10.88 -1.11
N ILE A 186 -3.24 11.80 -0.75
CA ILE A 186 -3.59 13.22 -0.56
C ILE A 186 -4.04 13.84 -1.86
N VAL A 187 -3.30 13.62 -2.96
CA VAL A 187 -3.67 14.13 -4.28
C VAL A 187 -5.00 13.56 -4.74
N TYR A 188 -5.20 12.25 -4.62
CA TYR A 188 -6.45 11.57 -4.98
C TYR A 188 -7.65 12.13 -4.19
N THR A 189 -7.48 12.34 -2.88
CA THR A 189 -8.52 12.95 -2.03
C THR A 189 -8.81 14.39 -2.46
N SER A 190 -7.76 15.16 -2.78
CA SER A 190 -7.91 16.57 -3.17
C SER A 190 -8.59 16.75 -4.53
N THR A 191 -8.48 15.78 -5.44
CA THR A 191 -9.15 15.80 -6.75
C THR A 191 -10.55 15.14 -6.72
N GLY A 192 -11.00 14.66 -5.56
CA GLY A 192 -12.29 13.97 -5.43
C GLY A 192 -12.31 12.55 -6.01
N GLY A 193 -11.14 11.91 -6.17
CA GLY A 193 -10.99 10.57 -6.73
C GLY A 193 -11.07 10.50 -8.26
N LEU A 194 -11.18 9.28 -8.79
CA LEU A 194 -11.49 9.02 -10.21
C LEU A 194 -12.94 9.34 -10.54
#